data_AF-A0A1Z7Z1Y7-F1
#
_entry.id   AF-A0A1Z7Z1Y7-F1
#
_cell.length_a   1.000
_cell.length_b   1.000
_cell.length_c   1.000
_cell.angle_alpha   90.00
_cell.angle_beta   90.00
_cell.angle_gamma   90.00
#
_symmetry.space_group_name_H-M   'P 1'
#
loop_
_entity.id
_entity.type
_entity.pdbx_description
1 polymer ?
#
loop_
_entity_poly.entity_id
_entity_poly.type
_entity_poly.pdbx_seq_one_letter_code
_entity_poly.pdbx_strand_id
1 'polypeptide(L)'
;MSLSPEEKDDLMDVIEIIYGYDSQMSAYKNSFNERTVEAVEQAIAGLIKCNSDMKELVVNLLGGARYTTSGWLKKAIGALKKALGREKIKFDGLACRVVSANNWKSAIIMSTY
;
A
#
# COMPACT_ATOMS: atom_id res chain seq x y z
N MET A 1 -14.19 -2.19 12.58
CA MET A 1 -13.45 -3.25 13.31
C MET A 1 -11.98 -2.82 13.32
N SER A 2 -11.16 -3.15 14.33
CA SER A 2 -9.78 -2.64 14.41
C SER A 2 -8.75 -3.61 13.81
N LEU A 3 -7.74 -3.09 13.12
CA LEU A 3 -6.56 -3.87 12.71
C LEU A 3 -5.82 -4.40 13.94
N SER A 4 -5.26 -5.61 13.83
CA SER A 4 -4.31 -6.14 14.81
C SER A 4 -3.01 -5.33 14.81
N PRO A 5 -2.22 -5.37 15.90
CA PRO A 5 -0.90 -4.71 15.91
C PRO A 5 0.01 -5.15 14.75
N GLU A 6 0.02 -6.45 14.43
CA GLU A 6 0.80 -7.01 13.31
C GLU A 6 0.31 -6.49 11.95
N GLU A 7 -1.01 -6.38 11.76
CA GLU A 7 -1.58 -5.82 10.52
C GLU A 7 -1.23 -4.33 10.35
N LYS A 8 -1.13 -3.57 11.46
CA LYS A 8 -0.69 -2.17 11.43
C LYS A 8 0.79 -2.05 11.07
N ASP A 9 1.62 -2.93 11.61
CA ASP A 9 3.05 -2.98 11.31
C ASP A 9 3.29 -3.37 9.85
N ASP A 10 2.64 -4.42 9.37
CA ASP A 10 2.75 -4.83 7.97
C ASP A 10 2.21 -3.76 7.01
N LEU A 11 1.12 -3.07 7.37
CA LEU A 11 0.61 -1.95 6.56
C LEU A 11 1.62 -0.78 6.52
N MET A 12 2.26 -0.46 7.65
CA MET A 12 3.31 0.56 7.70
C MET A 12 4.49 0.18 6.81
N ASP A 13 4.97 -1.06 6.89
CA ASP A 13 6.08 -1.55 6.06
C ASP A 13 5.75 -1.44 4.56
N VAL A 14 4.53 -1.80 4.16
CA VAL A 14 4.06 -1.64 2.77
C VAL A 14 4.12 -0.16 2.35
N ILE A 15 3.60 0.74 3.19
CA ILE A 15 3.61 2.20 2.92
C ILE A 15 5.04 2.70 2.79
N GLU A 16 5.95 2.31 3.69
CA GLU A 16 7.35 2.74 3.67
C GLU A 16 8.11 2.22 2.44
N ILE A 17 7.90 0.98 2.03
CA ILE A 17 8.54 0.42 0.83
C ILE A 17 8.10 1.19 -0.42
N ILE A 18 6.81 1.55 -0.50
CA ILE A 18 6.25 2.22 -1.69
C ILE A 18 6.58 3.71 -1.71
N TYR A 19 6.45 4.39 -0.58
CA TYR A 19 6.47 5.86 -0.50
C TYR A 19 7.69 6.45 0.21
N GLY A 20 8.56 5.59 0.73
CA GLY A 20 9.65 5.96 1.63
C GLY A 20 9.17 6.22 3.06
N TYR A 21 10.11 6.21 3.99
CA TYR A 21 9.86 6.55 5.39
C TYR A 21 9.27 7.95 5.53
N ASP A 22 8.27 8.09 6.39
CA ASP A 22 7.61 9.34 6.74
C ASP A 22 7.31 9.35 8.24
N SER A 23 7.86 10.33 8.96
CA SER A 23 7.75 10.38 10.43
C SER A 23 6.33 10.69 10.90
N GLN A 24 5.53 11.42 10.12
CA GLN A 24 4.13 11.67 10.47
C GLN A 24 3.33 10.38 10.30
N MET A 25 3.53 9.67 9.19
CA MET A 25 2.89 8.38 8.98
C MET A 25 3.20 7.38 10.11
N SER A 26 4.47 7.32 10.51
CA SER A 26 4.91 6.44 11.61
C SER A 26 4.24 6.79 12.93
N ALA A 27 4.08 8.08 13.24
CA ALA A 27 3.38 8.55 14.43
C ALA A 27 1.89 8.14 14.44
N TYR A 28 1.25 8.07 13.27
CA TYR A 28 -0.16 7.67 13.13
C TYR A 28 -0.39 6.16 12.99
N LYS A 29 0.65 5.33 12.94
CA LYS A 29 0.53 3.87 12.79
C LYS A 29 -0.46 3.24 13.76
N ASN A 30 -0.44 3.67 15.02
CA ASN A 30 -1.32 3.14 16.06
C ASN A 30 -2.80 3.44 15.80
N SER A 31 -3.12 4.47 14.99
CA SER A 31 -4.46 4.87 14.58
C SER A 31 -4.91 4.22 13.26
N PHE A 32 -4.06 3.42 12.62
CA PHE A 32 -4.43 2.72 11.38
C PHE A 32 -5.66 1.84 11.59
N ASN A 33 -6.57 1.94 10.64
CA ASN A 33 -7.87 1.28 10.69
C ASN A 33 -8.29 0.81 9.28
N GLU A 34 -9.51 0.28 9.16
CA GLU A 34 -10.02 -0.25 7.88
C GLU A 34 -10.05 0.81 6.77
N ARG A 35 -10.37 2.07 7.09
CA ARG A 35 -10.31 3.18 6.13
C ARG A 35 -8.88 3.44 5.65
N THR A 36 -7.90 3.26 6.54
CA THR A 36 -6.49 3.35 6.17
C THR A 36 -6.09 2.25 5.20
N VAL A 37 -6.54 1.01 5.43
CA VAL A 37 -6.32 -0.08 4.47
C VAL A 37 -6.95 0.25 3.13
N GLU A 38 -8.19 0.73 3.10
CA GLU A 38 -8.87 1.11 1.86
C GLU A 38 -8.15 2.25 1.12
N ALA A 39 -7.66 3.26 1.85
CA ALA A 39 -6.89 4.36 1.27
C ALA A 39 -5.58 3.87 0.64
N VAL A 40 -4.84 2.99 1.33
CA VAL A 40 -3.62 2.36 0.79
C VAL A 40 -3.95 1.47 -0.40
N GLU A 41 -5.07 0.76 -0.37
CA GLU A 41 -5.52 -0.10 -1.46
C GLU A 41 -5.81 0.70 -2.74
N GLN A 42 -6.51 1.83 -2.61
CA GLN A 42 -6.75 2.76 -3.73
C GLN A 42 -5.44 3.35 -4.26
N ALA A 43 -4.50 3.65 -3.36
CA ALA A 43 -3.20 4.16 -3.74
C ALA A 43 -2.39 3.13 -4.55
N ILE A 44 -2.39 1.87 -4.12
CA ILE A 44 -1.79 0.75 -4.88
C ILE A 44 -2.51 0.56 -6.21
N ALA A 45 -3.84 0.63 -6.25
CA ALA A 45 -4.60 0.53 -7.50
C ALA A 45 -4.26 1.67 -8.48
N GLY A 46 -3.95 2.87 -7.99
CA GLY A 46 -3.40 3.96 -8.78
C GLY A 46 -2.00 3.65 -9.32
N LEU A 47 -1.13 3.13 -8.46
CA LEU A 47 0.24 2.78 -8.81
C LEU A 47 0.31 1.65 -9.88
N ILE A 48 -0.53 0.63 -9.76
CA ILE A 48 -0.65 -0.48 -10.73
C ILE A 48 -0.93 0.01 -12.16
N LYS A 49 -1.58 1.17 -12.31
CA LYS A 49 -1.88 1.73 -13.65
C LYS A 49 -0.64 2.25 -14.36
N CYS A 50 0.40 2.63 -13.63
CA CYS A 50 1.62 3.22 -14.19
C CYS A 50 2.89 2.42 -13.90
N ASN A 51 2.81 1.33 -13.15
CA ASN A 51 3.94 0.47 -12.81
C ASN A 51 3.62 -1.00 -13.10
N SER A 52 4.24 -1.56 -14.13
CA SER A 52 4.01 -2.95 -14.56
C SER A 52 4.51 -3.98 -13.55
N ASP A 53 5.65 -3.73 -12.90
CA ASP A 53 6.22 -4.63 -11.89
C ASP A 53 5.26 -4.79 -10.69
N MET A 54 4.71 -3.67 -10.20
CA MET A 54 3.71 -3.66 -9.13
C MET A 54 2.42 -4.35 -9.57
N LYS A 55 1.98 -4.12 -10.82
CA LYS A 55 0.82 -4.81 -11.38
C LYS A 55 1.03 -6.33 -11.38
N GLU A 56 2.17 -6.78 -11.87
CA GLU A 56 2.52 -8.19 -11.94
C GLU A 56 2.57 -8.80 -10.54
N LEU A 57 3.25 -8.14 -9.59
CA LEU A 57 3.33 -8.58 -8.21
C LEU A 57 1.94 -8.75 -7.58
N VAL A 58 1.07 -7.75 -7.72
CA VAL A 58 -0.28 -7.80 -7.13
C VAL A 58 -1.15 -8.86 -7.82
N VAL A 59 -1.06 -9.00 -9.15
CA VAL A 59 -1.79 -10.05 -9.89
C VAL A 59 -1.34 -11.44 -9.47
N ASN A 60 -0.04 -11.67 -9.35
CA ASN A 60 0.53 -12.95 -8.92
C ASN A 60 0.11 -13.29 -7.49
N LEU A 61 0.10 -12.30 -6.61
CA LEU A 61 -0.28 -12.46 -5.20
C LEU A 61 -1.76 -12.79 -5.03
N LEU A 62 -2.64 -12.16 -5.82
CA LEU A 62 -4.08 -12.35 -5.72
C LEU A 62 -4.62 -13.47 -6.61
N GLY A 63 -3.77 -14.06 -7.47
CA GLY A 63 -4.15 -15.09 -8.42
C GLY A 63 -5.06 -14.58 -9.55
N GLY A 64 -4.83 -13.36 -10.05
CA GLY A 64 -5.59 -12.75 -11.15
C GLY A 64 -6.04 -11.31 -10.89
N ALA A 65 -7.08 -10.85 -11.60
CA ALA A 65 -7.56 -9.47 -11.58
C ALA A 65 -8.37 -9.05 -10.32
N ARG A 66 -8.22 -9.77 -9.20
CA ARG A 66 -8.94 -9.50 -7.93
C ARG A 66 -8.55 -8.19 -7.25
N TYR A 67 -7.48 -7.53 -7.70
CA TYR A 67 -7.08 -6.20 -7.23
C TYR A 67 -8.08 -5.08 -7.60
N THR A 68 -9.06 -5.40 -8.45
CA THR A 68 -10.12 -4.46 -8.88
C THR A 68 -11.29 -4.38 -7.89
N THR A 69 -11.40 -5.33 -6.96
CA THR A 69 -12.47 -5.36 -5.95
C THR A 69 -11.98 -4.84 -4.62
N SER A 70 -12.75 -3.97 -3.96
CA SER A 70 -12.36 -3.38 -2.66
C SER A 70 -12.13 -4.42 -1.56
N GLY A 71 -11.17 -4.18 -0.68
CA GLY A 71 -10.90 -4.96 0.53
C GLY A 71 -9.98 -6.18 0.30
N TRP A 72 -9.30 -6.23 -0.84
CA TRP A 72 -8.31 -7.27 -1.13
C TRP A 72 -7.06 -7.09 -0.28
N LEU A 73 -6.67 -5.83 0.00
CA LEU A 73 -5.43 -5.52 0.70
C LEU A 73 -5.46 -6.08 2.12
N LYS A 74 -6.58 -5.96 2.83
CA LYS A 74 -6.74 -6.52 4.18
C LYS A 74 -6.39 -8.01 4.26
N LYS A 75 -6.73 -8.78 3.22
CA LYS A 75 -6.48 -10.23 3.15
C LYS A 75 -5.06 -10.57 2.69
N ALA A 76 -4.35 -9.58 2.16
CA ALA A 76 -3.09 -9.73 1.44
C ALA A 76 -1.92 -8.97 2.06
N ILE A 77 -2.14 -8.09 3.06
CA ILE A 77 -1.13 -7.19 3.63
C ILE A 77 0.18 -7.91 3.96
N GLY A 78 0.13 -8.99 4.74
CA GLY A 78 1.35 -9.71 5.13
C GLY A 78 2.04 -10.41 3.95
N ALA A 79 1.28 -10.91 2.97
CA ALA A 79 1.83 -11.49 1.75
C ALA A 79 2.47 -10.42 0.87
N LEU A 80 1.83 -9.24 0.78
CA LEU A 80 2.27 -8.10 -0.01
C LEU A 80 3.57 -7.54 0.58
N LYS A 81 3.63 -7.35 1.89
CA LYS A 81 4.84 -6.99 2.64
C LYS A 81 5.99 -7.95 2.33
N LYS A 82 5.74 -9.26 2.38
CA LYS A 82 6.76 -10.29 2.05
C LYS A 82 7.18 -10.28 0.58
N ALA A 83 6.27 -9.96 -0.34
CA ALA A 83 6.59 -9.86 -1.77
C ALA A 83 7.44 -8.61 -2.04
N LEU A 84 7.00 -7.45 -1.54
CA LEU A 84 7.71 -6.17 -1.62
C LEU A 84 9.09 -6.18 -0.95
N GLY A 85 9.26 -6.93 0.14
CA GLY A 85 10.57 -7.07 0.78
C GLY A 85 11.55 -7.96 0.01
N ARG A 86 11.06 -8.86 -0.85
CA ARG A 86 11.88 -9.78 -1.66
C ARG A 86 12.16 -9.22 -3.05
N GLU A 87 11.14 -8.67 -3.68
CA GLU A 87 11.23 -8.04 -4.98
C GLU A 87 11.69 -6.59 -4.79
N LYS A 88 12.90 -6.27 -5.26
CA LYS A 88 13.30 -4.87 -5.43
C LYS A 88 12.47 -4.27 -6.55
N ILE A 89 11.20 -3.96 -6.29
CA ILE A 89 10.30 -3.36 -7.27
C ILE A 89 10.99 -2.13 -7.83
N LYS A 90 11.20 -2.11 -9.14
CA LYS A 90 11.66 -0.91 -9.82
C LYS A 90 10.44 -0.05 -10.04
N PHE A 91 10.37 1.05 -9.28
CA PHE A 91 9.35 2.04 -9.50
C PHE A 91 9.63 2.77 -10.82
N ASP A 92 9.05 2.26 -11.91
CA ASP A 92 9.18 2.81 -13.25
C ASP A 92 8.76 4.29 -13.29
N GLY A 93 9.74 5.14 -13.59
CA GLY A 93 9.57 6.55 -13.94
C GLY A 93 9.28 7.50 -12.77
N LEU A 94 9.93 8.67 -12.82
CA LEU A 94 9.64 9.82 -11.94
C LEU A 94 8.14 10.18 -11.96
N ALA A 95 7.47 10.02 -13.10
CA ALA A 95 6.06 10.39 -13.28
C ALA A 95 5.10 9.51 -12.46
N CYS A 96 5.28 8.19 -12.46
CA CYS A 96 4.45 7.28 -11.65
C CYS A 96 4.69 7.52 -10.16
N ARG A 97 5.95 7.76 -9.77
CA ARG A 97 6.33 8.06 -8.38
C ARG A 97 5.76 9.39 -7.89
N VAL A 98 5.74 10.45 -8.69
CA VAL A 98 5.21 11.77 -8.30
C VAL A 98 3.68 11.75 -8.16
N VAL A 99 2.97 11.11 -9.10
CA VAL A 99 1.51 10.95 -9.03
C VAL A 99 1.11 10.07 -7.84
N SER A 100 1.90 9.04 -7.54
CA SER A 100 1.64 8.11 -6.44
C SER A 100 2.06 8.67 -5.07
N ALA A 101 3.16 9.41 -4.96
CA ALA A 101 3.71 9.81 -3.66
C ALA A 101 3.04 11.02 -3.04
N ASN A 102 2.67 12.06 -3.82
CA ASN A 102 2.15 13.29 -3.23
C ASN A 102 0.65 13.23 -2.89
N ASN A 103 -0.17 12.65 -3.77
CA ASN A 103 -1.63 12.66 -3.56
C ASN A 103 -2.09 11.65 -2.51
N TRP A 104 -1.42 10.50 -2.41
CA TRP A 104 -1.91 9.40 -1.58
C TRP A 104 -1.41 9.45 -0.14
N LYS A 105 -0.24 10.05 0.13
CA LYS A 105 0.24 10.26 1.51
C LYS A 105 -0.77 11.05 2.36
N SER A 106 -1.25 12.17 1.83
CA SER A 106 -2.27 12.99 2.52
C SER A 106 -3.58 12.22 2.72
N ALA A 107 -4.03 11.46 1.72
CA ALA A 107 -5.25 10.65 1.84
C ALA A 107 -5.12 9.56 2.92
N ILE A 108 -3.96 8.88 2.98
CA ILE A 108 -3.68 7.87 3.98
C ILE A 108 -3.65 8.50 5.37
N ILE A 109 -2.94 9.63 5.58
CA ILE A 109 -2.92 10.30 6.89
C ILE A 109 -4.33 10.73 7.31
N MET A 110 -5.11 11.35 6.41
CA MET A 110 -6.48 11.76 6.71
C MET A 110 -7.40 10.59 7.08
N SER A 111 -7.15 9.38 6.56
CA SER A 111 -7.94 8.18 6.89
C SER A 111 -7.65 7.61 8.29
N THR A 112 -6.64 8.12 8.99
CA THR A 112 -6.28 7.69 10.35
C THR A 112 -7.14 8.34 11.44
N TYR A 113 -7.96 9.34 11.08
CA TYR A 113 -8.95 10.00 11.94
C TYR A 113 -10.36 9.41 11.72
#